data_AF-A0A1J0A7X1-F1
#
_entry.id   AF-A0A1J0A7X1-F1
#
_cell.length_a   1.000
_cell.length_b   1.000
_cell.length_c   1.000
_cell.angle_alpha   90.00
_cell.angle_beta   90.00
_cell.angle_gamma   90.00
#
_symmetry.space_group_name_H-M   'P 1'
#
loop_
_entity.id
_entity.type
_entity.pdbx_description
1 polymer ?
#
loop_
_entity_poly.entity_id
_entity_poly.type
_entity_poly.pdbx_seq_one_letter_code
_entity_poly.pdbx_strand_id
1 'polypeptide(L)'
;MVSKIKEWIEHEDIRMGISELTKKTGATTRQLRYWEKKGYIKSIQPDPNSPRAYKLSDIIKVELIKEYLDSGYTLSMAYEKAIKKLSKMQRFREVFSNYIKDVEILDDQYEVFTIGPFDETNEKITITHDSKNNLLRYSIKQIEGS
;
A
#
# COMPACT_ATOMS: atom_id res chain seq x y z
N MET A 1 16.22 7.22 3.54
CA MET A 1 15.51 5.97 3.95
C MET A 1 14.15 5.85 3.24
N VAL A 2 13.41 6.95 3.06
CA VAL A 2 12.10 6.95 2.38
C VAL A 2 12.17 6.53 0.90
N SER A 3 13.25 6.86 0.18
CA SER A 3 13.42 6.46 -1.24
C SER A 3 13.42 4.93 -1.45
N LYS A 4 14.14 4.18 -0.61
CA LYS A 4 14.17 2.70 -0.67
C LYS A 4 12.81 2.07 -0.37
N ILE A 5 12.04 2.67 0.54
CA ILE A 5 10.68 2.19 0.85
C ILE A 5 9.75 2.45 -0.34
N LYS A 6 9.87 3.62 -0.98
CA LYS A 6 9.14 3.95 -2.21
C LYS A 6 9.45 2.94 -3.31
N GLU A 7 10.72 2.63 -3.56
CA GLU A 7 11.15 1.60 -4.52
C GLU A 7 10.55 0.22 -4.22
N TRP A 8 10.60 -0.24 -2.96
CA TRP A 8 10.05 -1.54 -2.57
C TRP A 8 8.54 -1.64 -2.75
N ILE A 9 7.84 -0.54 -2.45
CA ILE A 9 6.40 -0.43 -2.67
C ILE A 9 6.14 -0.45 -4.18
N GLU A 10 6.84 0.38 -4.96
CA GLU A 10 6.78 0.51 -6.42
C GLU A 10 6.95 -0.83 -7.14
N HIS A 11 7.97 -1.61 -6.79
CA HIS A 11 8.28 -2.88 -7.43
C HIS A 11 7.53 -4.10 -6.86
N GLU A 12 6.63 -3.91 -5.88
CA GLU A 12 6.00 -5.00 -5.12
C GLU A 12 7.03 -5.97 -4.49
N ASP A 13 8.18 -5.44 -4.05
CA ASP A 13 9.26 -6.26 -3.47
C ASP A 13 8.93 -6.77 -2.07
N ILE A 14 7.89 -6.21 -1.43
CA ILE A 14 7.37 -6.69 -0.16
C ILE A 14 6.72 -8.06 -0.36
N ARG A 15 7.33 -9.07 0.26
CA ARG A 15 6.89 -10.46 0.22
C ARG A 15 6.69 -10.99 1.63
N MET A 16 5.69 -11.85 1.78
CA MET A 16 5.39 -12.50 3.06
C MET A 16 5.21 -14.00 2.88
N GLY A 17 5.91 -14.78 3.70
CA GLY A 17 5.75 -16.23 3.72
C GLY A 17 4.38 -16.64 4.26
N ILE A 18 3.87 -17.78 3.80
CA ILE A 18 2.53 -18.27 4.21
C ILE A 18 2.35 -18.34 5.73
N SER A 19 3.37 -18.79 6.47
CA SER A 19 3.31 -18.90 7.93
C SER A 19 3.20 -17.55 8.64
N GLU A 20 3.85 -16.51 8.10
CA GLU A 20 3.72 -15.15 8.65
C GLU A 20 2.35 -14.56 8.29
N LEU A 21 1.91 -14.78 7.06
CA LEU A 21 0.61 -14.31 6.59
C LEU A 21 -0.54 -14.89 7.42
N THR A 22 -0.49 -16.18 7.74
CA THR A 22 -1.50 -16.80 8.62
C THR A 22 -1.49 -16.19 10.03
N LYS A 23 -0.30 -15.86 10.57
CA LYS A 23 -0.18 -15.26 11.90
C LYS A 23 -0.73 -13.84 11.95
N LYS A 24 -0.46 -13.04 10.90
CA LYS A 24 -0.88 -11.64 10.84
C LYS A 24 -2.38 -11.49 10.57
N THR A 25 -2.91 -12.27 9.64
CA THR A 25 -4.31 -12.11 9.18
C THR A 25 -5.30 -12.98 9.95
N GLY A 26 -4.83 -14.03 10.64
CA GLY A 26 -5.70 -15.03 11.25
C GLY A 26 -6.39 -15.96 10.25
N ALA A 27 -6.11 -15.84 8.94
CA ALA A 27 -6.52 -16.84 7.96
C ALA A 27 -5.72 -18.13 8.16
N THR A 28 -6.37 -19.28 8.05
CA THR A 28 -5.71 -20.58 8.15
C THR A 28 -4.98 -20.94 6.85
N THR A 29 -3.94 -21.76 6.92
CA THR A 29 -3.24 -22.28 5.73
C THR A 29 -4.20 -22.98 4.75
N ARG A 30 -5.23 -23.66 5.27
CA ARG A 30 -6.26 -24.32 4.46
C ARG A 30 -7.12 -23.31 3.69
N GLN A 31 -7.51 -22.20 4.34
CA GLN A 31 -8.23 -21.12 3.67
C GLN A 31 -7.37 -20.51 2.56
N LEU A 32 -6.10 -20.19 2.82
CA LEU A 32 -5.20 -19.63 1.81
C LEU A 32 -5.08 -20.54 0.58
N ARG A 33 -4.84 -21.86 0.78
CA ARG A 33 -4.79 -22.83 -0.32
C ARG A 33 -6.11 -22.91 -1.10
N TYR A 34 -7.24 -22.82 -0.39
CA TYR A 34 -8.55 -22.83 -1.04
C TYR A 34 -8.79 -21.56 -1.86
N TRP A 35 -8.40 -20.39 -1.35
CA TRP A 35 -8.52 -19.11 -2.05
C TRP A 35 -7.61 -19.06 -3.28
N GLU A 36 -6.41 -19.65 -3.21
CA GLU A 36 -5.54 -19.84 -4.37
C GLU A 36 -6.17 -20.75 -5.42
N LYS A 37 -6.75 -21.88 -5.01
CA LYS A 37 -7.45 -22.78 -5.92
C LYS A 37 -8.64 -22.10 -6.61
N LYS A 38 -9.29 -21.15 -5.93
CA LYS A 38 -10.35 -20.31 -6.49
C LYS A 38 -9.84 -19.16 -7.37
N GLY A 39 -8.53 -18.92 -7.42
CA GLY A 39 -7.90 -17.85 -8.19
C GLY A 39 -8.02 -16.47 -7.52
N TYR A 40 -8.37 -16.40 -6.24
CA TYR A 40 -8.57 -15.13 -5.53
C TYR A 40 -7.25 -14.48 -5.08
N ILE A 41 -6.26 -15.32 -4.77
CA ILE A 41 -4.90 -14.91 -4.42
C ILE A 41 -3.89 -15.78 -5.15
N LYS A 42 -2.64 -15.32 -5.26
CA LYS A 42 -1.57 -16.04 -5.94
C LYS A 42 -0.28 -16.04 -5.13
N SER A 43 0.27 -17.22 -4.84
CA SER A 43 1.64 -17.33 -4.32
C SER A 43 2.70 -17.22 -5.41
N ILE A 44 3.87 -16.72 -5.04
CA ILE A 44 5.14 -16.89 -5.73
C ILE A 44 5.81 -18.15 -5.18
N GLN A 45 6.20 -19.06 -6.07
CA GLN A 45 7.01 -20.24 -5.79
C GLN A 45 8.00 -20.40 -6.96
N PRO A 46 9.30 -20.17 -6.75
CA PRO A 46 10.33 -20.39 -7.76
C PRO A 46 10.40 -21.85 -8.23
N ASP A 47 10.16 -22.78 -7.31
CA ASP A 47 10.11 -24.22 -7.56
C ASP A 47 9.08 -24.89 -6.63
N PRO A 48 8.67 -26.15 -6.89
CA PRO A 48 7.64 -26.84 -6.10
C PRO A 48 7.98 -27.11 -4.63
N ASN A 49 9.27 -27.10 -4.26
CA ASN A 49 9.74 -27.32 -2.89
C ASN A 49 9.96 -26.00 -2.12
N SER A 50 9.99 -24.88 -2.84
CA SER A 50 10.13 -23.56 -2.24
C SER A 50 8.90 -23.20 -1.39
N PRO A 51 9.10 -22.55 -0.23
CA PRO A 51 8.01 -22.00 0.57
C PRO A 51 7.16 -21.01 -0.24
N ARG A 52 5.85 -21.03 -0.02
CA ARG A 52 4.94 -20.03 -0.60
C ARG A 52 5.22 -18.65 -0.02
N ALA A 53 5.42 -17.69 -0.91
CA ALA A 53 5.44 -16.27 -0.58
C ALA A 53 4.31 -15.54 -1.32
N TYR A 54 3.82 -14.44 -0.76
CA TYR A 54 2.78 -13.61 -1.36
C TYR A 54 3.30 -12.20 -1.52
N LYS A 55 2.97 -11.55 -2.64
CA LYS A 55 3.27 -10.13 -2.85
C LYS A 55 2.33 -9.25 -2.02
N LEU A 56 2.69 -7.98 -1.85
CA LEU A 56 1.89 -6.98 -1.14
C LEU A 56 0.41 -6.96 -1.56
N SER A 57 0.13 -7.02 -2.86
CA SER A 57 -1.25 -7.02 -3.37
C SER A 57 -2.05 -8.26 -2.92
N ASP A 58 -1.44 -9.43 -2.89
CA ASP A 58 -2.06 -10.65 -2.36
C ASP A 58 -2.17 -10.65 -0.84
N ILE A 59 -1.19 -10.09 -0.13
CA ILE A 59 -1.24 -9.92 1.34
C ILE A 59 -2.45 -9.05 1.71
N ILE A 60 -2.62 -7.90 1.05
CA ILE A 60 -3.75 -6.99 1.29
C ILE A 60 -5.08 -7.69 0.94
N LYS A 61 -5.14 -8.45 -0.17
CA LYS A 61 -6.35 -9.22 -0.49
C LYS A 61 -6.71 -10.22 0.61
N VAL A 62 -5.74 -10.95 1.15
CA VAL A 62 -5.99 -11.91 2.24
C VAL A 62 -6.57 -11.21 3.46
N GLU A 63 -5.97 -10.09 3.88
CA GLU A 63 -6.45 -9.30 5.02
C GLU A 63 -7.90 -8.84 4.81
N LEU A 64 -8.18 -8.23 3.66
CA LEU A 64 -9.52 -7.72 3.34
C LEU A 64 -10.56 -8.82 3.20
N ILE A 65 -10.22 -9.95 2.56
CA ILE A 65 -11.11 -11.10 2.47
C ILE A 65 -11.45 -11.59 3.88
N LYS A 66 -10.45 -11.68 4.77
CA LYS A 66 -10.66 -12.13 6.14
C LYS A 66 -11.54 -11.16 6.94
N GLU A 67 -11.29 -9.85 6.85
CA GLU A 67 -12.13 -8.80 7.46
C GLU A 67 -13.61 -8.95 7.05
N TYR A 68 -13.88 -9.18 5.76
CA TYR A 68 -15.25 -9.37 5.27
C TYR A 68 -15.86 -10.71 5.69
N LEU A 69 -15.08 -11.80 5.71
CA LEU A 69 -15.56 -13.09 6.21
C LEU A 69 -15.95 -13.01 7.68
N ASP A 70 -15.14 -12.34 8.49
CA ASP A 70 -15.42 -12.16 9.93
C ASP A 70 -16.64 -11.28 10.18
N SER A 71 -16.97 -10.42 9.21
CA SER A 71 -18.19 -9.61 9.18
C SER A 71 -19.43 -10.39 8.68
N GLY A 72 -19.30 -11.69 8.40
CA GLY A 72 -20.42 -12.56 7.99
C GLY A 72 -20.68 -12.63 6.48
N TYR A 73 -19.81 -12.06 5.63
CA TYR A 73 -19.97 -12.19 4.19
C TYR A 73 -19.58 -13.59 3.68
N THR A 74 -20.16 -13.99 2.55
CA THR A 74 -19.68 -15.17 1.83
C THR A 74 -18.31 -14.91 1.21
N LEU A 75 -17.53 -15.96 0.95
CA LEU A 75 -16.19 -15.81 0.37
C LEU A 75 -16.19 -15.08 -0.97
N SER A 76 -17.17 -15.33 -1.85
CA SER A 76 -17.25 -14.65 -3.16
C SER A 76 -17.47 -13.15 -2.97
N MET A 77 -18.39 -12.76 -2.08
CA MET A 77 -18.66 -11.35 -1.78
C MET A 77 -17.46 -10.67 -1.10
N ALA A 78 -16.79 -11.37 -0.19
CA ALA A 78 -15.57 -10.90 0.46
C ALA A 78 -14.47 -10.59 -0.57
N TYR A 79 -14.27 -11.50 -1.53
CA TYR A 79 -13.32 -11.32 -2.62
C TYR A 79 -13.65 -10.12 -3.52
N GLU A 80 -14.90 -9.99 -3.96
CA GLU A 80 -15.35 -8.87 -4.79
C GLU A 80 -15.15 -7.52 -4.09
N LYS A 81 -15.51 -7.44 -2.81
CA LYS A 81 -15.29 -6.24 -1.99
C LYS A 81 -13.81 -5.95 -1.81
N ALA A 82 -12.98 -6.97 -1.58
CA ALA A 82 -11.53 -6.83 -1.44
C ALA A 82 -10.90 -6.26 -2.72
N ILE A 83 -11.25 -6.77 -3.90
CA ILE A 83 -10.76 -6.22 -5.18
C ILE A 83 -11.18 -4.77 -5.35
N LYS A 84 -12.45 -4.44 -5.07
CA LYS A 84 -12.95 -3.07 -5.22
C LYS A 84 -12.24 -2.09 -4.28
N LYS A 85 -11.84 -2.53 -3.08
CA LYS A 85 -11.05 -1.72 -2.13
C LYS A 85 -9.60 -1.62 -2.58
N LEU A 86 -9.00 -2.72 -3.05
CA LEU A 86 -7.63 -2.72 -3.57
C LEU A 86 -7.45 -1.85 -4.82
N SER A 87 -8.40 -1.88 -5.76
CA SER A 87 -8.33 -1.05 -6.98
C SER A 87 -8.40 0.43 -6.66
N LYS A 88 -9.20 0.83 -5.65
CA LYS A 88 -9.19 2.20 -5.13
C LYS A 88 -7.84 2.58 -4.53
N MET A 89 -7.22 1.68 -3.76
CA MET A 89 -5.88 1.92 -3.19
C MET A 89 -4.81 2.02 -4.27
N GLN A 90 -4.87 1.22 -5.33
CA GLN A 90 -3.94 1.29 -6.46
C GLN A 90 -4.05 2.63 -7.18
N ARG A 91 -5.26 3.08 -7.51
CA ARG A 91 -5.48 4.41 -8.12
C ARG A 91 -5.02 5.54 -7.22
N PHE A 92 -5.27 5.44 -5.91
CA PHE A 92 -4.77 6.41 -4.94
C PHE A 92 -3.25 6.44 -4.93
N ARG A 93 -2.60 5.28 -4.94
CA ARG A 93 -1.15 5.15 -4.99
C ARG A 93 -0.56 5.74 -6.28
N GLU A 94 -1.16 5.51 -7.44
CA GLU A 94 -0.70 6.08 -8.73
C GLU A 94 -0.73 7.61 -8.70
N VAL A 95 -1.81 8.20 -8.18
CA VAL A 95 -1.90 9.65 -7.97
C VAL A 95 -0.78 10.10 -7.02
N PHE A 96 -0.65 9.45 -5.87
CA PHE A 96 0.36 9.83 -4.88
C PHE A 96 1.80 9.67 -5.42
N SER A 97 2.15 8.59 -6.12
CA SER A 97 3.49 8.36 -6.64
C SER A 97 3.90 9.37 -7.72
N ASN A 98 2.94 9.77 -8.55
CA ASN A 98 3.18 10.69 -9.66
C ASN A 98 3.28 12.15 -9.21
N TYR A 99 2.51 12.54 -8.18
CA TYR A 99 2.43 13.93 -7.75
C TYR A 99 3.18 14.23 -6.46
N ILE A 100 3.50 13.23 -5.62
CA ILE A 100 4.41 13.41 -4.48
C ILE A 100 5.86 13.26 -4.93
N LYS A 101 6.51 14.43 -5.05
CA LYS A 101 7.87 14.53 -5.56
C LYS A 101 8.93 14.20 -4.51
N ASP A 102 8.69 14.54 -3.24
CA ASP A 102 9.65 14.28 -2.17
C ASP A 102 9.00 14.17 -0.79
N VAL A 103 9.67 13.43 0.10
CA VAL A 103 9.37 13.32 1.53
C VAL A 103 10.65 13.62 2.29
N GLU A 104 10.72 14.82 2.84
CA GLU A 104 11.88 15.28 3.62
C GLU A 104 11.56 15.18 5.12
N ILE A 105 12.56 14.77 5.90
CA ILE A 105 12.51 14.87 7.37
C ILE A 105 13.46 16.01 7.74
N LEU A 106 12.92 17.07 8.33
CA LEU A 106 13.69 18.21 8.81
C LEU A 106 13.81 18.13 10.33
N ASP A 107 15.05 18.19 10.82
CA ASP A 107 15.39 18.25 12.24
C ASP A 107 14.78 17.14 13.11
N ASP A 108 14.50 15.96 12.53
CA ASP A 108 13.80 14.82 13.15
C ASP A 108 12.43 15.15 13.78
N GLN A 109 11.90 16.35 13.53
CA GLN A 109 10.62 16.82 14.08
C GLN A 109 9.57 16.97 12.98
N TYR A 110 9.98 17.36 11.77
CA TYR A 110 9.05 17.73 10.72
C TYR A 110 9.10 16.81 9.52
N GLU A 111 7.97 16.22 9.18
CA GLU A 111 7.78 15.48 7.93
C GLU A 111 7.18 16.41 6.88
N VAL A 112 7.89 16.60 5.77
CA VAL A 112 7.52 17.53 4.70
C VAL A 112 7.19 16.75 3.43
N PHE A 113 5.98 16.96 2.90
CA PHE A 113 5.48 16.33 1.67
C PHE A 113 5.18 17.41 0.64
N THR A 114 5.64 17.24 -0.60
CA THR A 114 5.35 18.19 -1.68
C THR A 114 4.52 17.54 -2.78
N ILE A 115 3.41 18.18 -3.14
CA ILE A 115 2.47 17.77 -4.19
C ILE A 115 2.46 18.82 -5.31
N GLY A 116 2.68 18.41 -6.56
CA GLY A 116 2.56 19.27 -7.74
C GLY A 116 3.60 18.93 -8.84
N PRO A 117 3.68 19.71 -9.94
CA PRO A 117 2.91 20.92 -10.23
C PRO A 117 1.43 20.65 -10.46
N PHE A 118 0.59 21.65 -10.17
CA PHE A 118 -0.78 21.71 -10.67
C PHE A 118 -0.78 22.34 -12.06
N ASP A 119 -1.46 21.69 -13.02
CA ASP A 119 -1.35 21.94 -14.46
C ASP A 119 -1.61 23.40 -14.89
N GLU A 120 -2.38 24.16 -14.12
CA GLU A 120 -2.77 25.53 -14.49
C GLU A 120 -1.95 26.62 -13.81
N THR A 121 -1.41 26.35 -12.61
CA THR A 121 -0.81 27.40 -11.77
C THR A 121 0.70 27.30 -11.64
N ASN A 122 1.30 26.19 -12.09
CA ASN A 122 2.70 25.85 -11.83
C ASN A 122 3.06 25.93 -10.33
N GLU A 123 2.07 25.74 -9.47
CA GLU A 123 2.24 25.74 -8.03
C GLU A 123 2.52 24.34 -7.51
N LYS A 124 3.13 24.29 -6.33
CA LYS A 124 3.23 23.11 -5.49
C LYS A 124 2.65 23.42 -4.12
N ILE A 125 1.97 22.44 -3.55
CA ILE A 125 1.57 22.46 -2.14
C ILE A 125 2.61 21.69 -1.35
N THR A 126 3.17 22.32 -0.33
CA THR A 126 4.02 21.66 0.66
C THR A 126 3.25 21.52 1.96
N ILE A 127 3.08 20.29 2.43
CA ILE A 127 2.48 19.94 3.71
C ILE A 127 3.61 19.64 4.70
N THR A 128 3.56 20.24 5.89
CA THR A 128 4.52 20.02 6.98
C THR A 128 3.78 19.51 8.20
N HIS A 129 4.09 18.29 8.63
CA HIS A 129 3.66 17.75 9.91
C HIS A 129 4.69 18.10 10.98
N ASP A 130 4.25 18.55 12.15
CA ASP A 130 5.06 18.79 13.33
C ASP A 130 4.76 17.66 14.32
N SER A 131 5.60 16.62 14.32
CA SER A 131 5.39 15.40 15.11
C SER A 131 5.29 15.66 16.61
N LYS A 132 5.99 16.69 17.12
CA LYS A 132 6.02 17.03 18.55
C LYS A 132 4.69 17.63 19.02
N ASN A 133 4.12 18.52 18.24
CA ASN A 133 2.86 19.21 18.58
C ASN A 133 1.64 18.56 17.94
N ASN A 134 1.85 17.55 17.08
CA ASN A 134 0.85 16.92 16.24
C ASN A 134 0.03 17.93 15.41
N LEU A 135 0.71 18.92 14.83
CA LEU A 135 0.09 19.97 14.02
C LEU A 135 0.42 19.79 12.54
N LEU A 136 -0.54 20.10 11.68
CA LEU A 136 -0.36 20.06 10.23
C LEU A 136 -0.41 21.49 9.66
N ARG A 137 0.60 21.85 8.86
CA ARG A 137 0.69 23.14 8.17
C ARG A 137 0.79 22.91 6.67
N TYR A 138 0.39 23.89 5.87
CA TYR A 138 0.59 23.86 4.43
C TYR A 138 1.11 25.21 3.91
N SER A 139 1.81 25.18 2.78
CA SER A 139 2.19 26.38 2.03
C SER A 139 2.09 26.11 0.53
N ILE A 140 1.74 27.14 -0.23
CA ILE A 140 1.70 27.12 -1.69
C ILE A 140 2.90 27.90 -2.19
N LYS A 141 3.68 27.32 -3.11
CA LYS A 141 4.84 27.97 -3.73
C LYS A 141 4.81 27.78 -5.24
N GLN A 142 5.25 28.78 -5.98
CA GLN A 142 5.55 28.66 -7.40
C GLN A 142 6.76 27.75 -7.60
N ILE A 143 6.76 26.92 -8.65
CA ILE A 143 7.96 26.17 -9.05
C ILE A 143 8.84 27.13 -9.85
N GLU A 144 9.96 27.55 -9.26
CA GLU A 144 10.99 28.31 -9.98
C GLU A 144 11.52 27.44 -11.14
N GLY A 145 11.51 28.02 -12.35
CA GLY A 145 11.80 27.30 -13.59
C GLY A 145 13.22 26.69 -13.62
N SER A 146 13.29 25.46 -14.12
CA SER A 146 14.53 24.77 -14.52
C SER A 146 15.30 25.51 -15.61
#